data_AF-A0A8T4KSG9-F1
#
_entry.id   AF-A0A8T4KSG9-F1
#
_cell.length_a   1.000
_cell.length_b   1.000
_cell.length_c   1.000
_cell.angle_alpha   90.00
_cell.angle_beta   90.00
_cell.angle_gamma   90.00
#
_symmetry.space_group_name_H-M   'P 1'
#
loop_
_entity.id
_entity.type
_entity.pdbx_description
1 polymer ?
#
loop_
_entity_poly.entity_id
_entity_poly.type
_entity_poly.pdbx_seq_one_letter_code
_entity_poly.pdbx_strand_id
1 'polypeptide(L)'
;MKIFDFEMHFAYILIFLLILAIGSAFLGLIFAQAILGSIYVLFVPGFFITYAMFPKKEIDKLERIILSIALSISIVPVIILMTNIMFEFLIRITTIFLYIAIISSISLFVYFHRTDKNLNSVISLAAALFMTLVIIFLSEQILHIRFFIAIAGTIAFFTWMFFMRHKKHTKGK
;
A
#
# COMPACT_ATOMS: atom_id res chain seq x y z
N MET A 1 9.24 14.38 -18.94
CA MET A 1 7.77 14.35 -18.97
C MET A 1 7.21 12.96 -19.34
N LYS A 2 7.72 11.87 -18.72
CA LYS A 2 7.31 10.45 -19.04
C LYS A 2 7.25 9.50 -17.82
N ILE A 3 7.50 10.02 -16.62
CA ILE A 3 7.46 9.26 -15.34
C ILE A 3 6.13 9.45 -14.63
N PHE A 4 5.54 10.64 -14.77
CA PHE A 4 4.25 10.99 -14.20
C PHE A 4 3.12 10.05 -14.65
N ASP A 5 3.16 9.63 -15.92
CA ASP A 5 2.19 8.66 -16.44
C ASP A 5 2.37 7.31 -15.76
N PHE A 6 3.59 6.81 -15.63
CA PHE A 6 3.80 5.43 -15.15
C PHE A 6 3.30 5.21 -13.72
N GLU A 7 3.60 6.11 -12.79
CA GLU A 7 3.11 6.01 -11.40
C GLU A 7 1.58 6.07 -11.32
N MET A 8 0.96 6.99 -12.06
CA MET A 8 -0.49 7.12 -12.05
C MET A 8 -1.19 5.93 -12.73
N HIS A 9 -0.70 5.50 -13.90
CA HIS A 9 -1.26 4.33 -14.60
C HIS A 9 -1.13 3.08 -13.74
N PHE A 10 -0.02 2.92 -13.04
CA PHE A 10 0.18 1.80 -12.14
C PHE A 10 -0.74 1.86 -10.91
N ALA A 11 -0.92 3.03 -10.31
CA ALA A 11 -1.88 3.21 -9.22
C ALA A 11 -3.31 2.89 -9.69
N TYR A 12 -3.70 3.31 -10.91
CA TYR A 12 -4.99 2.93 -11.50
C TYR A 12 -5.10 1.42 -11.74
N ILE A 13 -4.05 0.77 -12.24
CA ILE A 13 -4.01 -0.70 -12.41
C ILE A 13 -4.19 -1.39 -11.06
N LEU A 14 -3.51 -0.93 -10.01
CA LEU A 14 -3.66 -1.48 -8.65
C LEU A 14 -5.09 -1.30 -8.14
N ILE A 15 -5.66 -0.10 -8.26
CA ILE A 15 -7.05 0.18 -7.87
C ILE A 15 -8.02 -0.71 -8.66
N PHE A 16 -7.79 -0.91 -9.95
CA PHE A 16 -8.61 -1.78 -10.80
C PHE A 16 -8.51 -3.26 -10.39
N LEU A 17 -7.30 -3.80 -10.21
CA LEU A 17 -7.05 -5.16 -9.71
C LEU A 17 -7.77 -5.39 -8.37
N LEU A 18 -7.76 -4.36 -7.54
CA LEU A 18 -8.33 -4.33 -6.22
C LEU A 18 -9.87 -4.29 -6.26
N ILE A 19 -10.47 -3.53 -7.19
CA ILE A 19 -11.91 -3.59 -7.48
C ILE A 19 -12.32 -4.98 -7.98
N LEU A 20 -11.55 -5.59 -8.88
CA LEU A 20 -11.82 -6.94 -9.37
C LEU A 20 -11.74 -7.98 -8.25
N ALA A 21 -10.77 -7.85 -7.34
CA ALA A 21 -10.66 -8.72 -6.19
C ALA A 21 -11.91 -8.64 -5.28
N ILE A 22 -12.45 -7.43 -5.04
CA ILE A 22 -13.72 -7.26 -4.31
C ILE A 22 -14.88 -7.91 -5.07
N GLY A 23 -15.01 -7.62 -6.37
CA GLY A 23 -16.08 -8.16 -7.19
C GLY A 23 -16.09 -9.69 -7.15
N SER A 24 -14.90 -10.31 -7.19
CA SER A 24 -14.76 -11.75 -7.05
C SER A 24 -15.15 -12.27 -5.66
N ALA A 25 -14.82 -11.55 -4.59
CA ALA A 25 -15.19 -11.93 -3.21
C ALA A 25 -16.71 -11.81 -2.98
N PHE A 26 -17.34 -10.73 -3.48
CA PHE A 26 -18.78 -10.50 -3.36
C PHE A 26 -19.60 -11.55 -4.14
N LEU A 27 -19.10 -11.96 -5.31
CA LEU A 27 -19.71 -13.00 -6.13
C LEU A 27 -19.38 -14.44 -5.66
N GLY A 28 -18.59 -14.60 -4.60
CA GLY A 28 -18.19 -15.92 -4.09
C GLY A 28 -17.25 -16.70 -5.02
N LEU A 29 -16.53 -16.02 -5.91
CA LEU A 29 -15.60 -16.62 -6.87
C LEU A 29 -14.24 -16.91 -6.21
N ILE A 30 -14.18 -17.97 -5.41
CA ILE A 30 -13.04 -18.34 -4.56
C ILE A 30 -11.72 -18.44 -5.37
N PHE A 31 -11.75 -19.04 -6.56
CA PHE A 31 -10.56 -19.18 -7.41
C PHE A 31 -10.06 -17.84 -7.95
N ALA A 32 -10.97 -16.99 -8.41
CA ALA A 32 -10.61 -15.66 -8.91
C ALA A 32 -10.06 -14.79 -7.77
N GLN A 33 -10.68 -14.85 -6.59
CA GLN A 33 -10.20 -14.17 -5.38
C GLN A 33 -8.79 -14.62 -5.00
N ALA A 34 -8.52 -15.93 -5.02
CA ALA A 34 -7.21 -16.46 -4.70
C ALA A 34 -6.14 -15.94 -5.67
N ILE A 35 -6.40 -16.00 -6.97
CA ILE A 35 -5.45 -15.53 -7.99
C ILE A 35 -5.21 -14.02 -7.88
N LEU A 36 -6.29 -13.21 -7.84
CA LEU A 36 -6.19 -11.75 -7.78
C LEU A 36 -5.55 -11.29 -6.47
N GLY A 37 -5.92 -11.93 -5.36
CA GLY A 37 -5.33 -11.69 -4.04
C GLY A 37 -3.85 -12.03 -3.99
N SER A 38 -3.44 -13.16 -4.59
CA SER A 38 -2.03 -13.53 -4.68
C SER A 38 -1.23 -12.53 -5.51
N ILE A 39 -1.74 -12.10 -6.67
CA ILE A 39 -1.09 -11.06 -7.50
C ILE A 39 -0.91 -9.77 -6.69
N TYR A 40 -1.95 -9.36 -5.96
CA TYR A 40 -1.89 -8.19 -5.09
C TYR A 40 -0.81 -8.33 -4.01
N VAL A 41 -0.84 -9.43 -3.25
CA VAL A 41 0.11 -9.71 -2.17
C VAL A 41 1.54 -9.77 -2.70
N LEU A 42 1.76 -10.37 -3.87
CA LEU A 42 3.08 -10.53 -4.48
C LEU A 42 3.64 -9.28 -5.14
N PHE A 43 2.87 -8.20 -5.26
CA PHE A 43 3.31 -7.04 -6.03
C PHE A 43 3.27 -5.74 -5.25
N VAL A 44 2.21 -5.52 -4.48
CA VAL A 44 1.98 -4.26 -3.78
C VAL A 44 3.08 -3.91 -2.78
N PRO A 45 3.41 -4.75 -1.77
CA PRO A 45 4.38 -4.34 -0.75
C PRO A 45 5.75 -4.04 -1.36
N GLY A 46 6.22 -4.87 -2.29
CA GLY A 46 7.51 -4.67 -2.96
C GLY A 46 7.53 -3.43 -3.86
N PHE A 47 6.40 -3.07 -4.48
CA PHE A 47 6.29 -1.83 -5.26
C PHE A 47 6.48 -0.61 -4.36
N PHE A 48 5.74 -0.51 -3.25
CA PHE A 48 5.88 0.60 -2.32
C PHE A 48 7.29 0.70 -1.73
N ILE A 49 7.91 -0.43 -1.36
CA ILE A 49 9.30 -0.46 -0.87
C ILE A 49 10.27 0.03 -1.94
N THR A 50 10.09 -0.37 -3.20
CA THR A 50 10.96 0.07 -4.30
C THR A 50 10.89 1.59 -4.47
N TYR A 51 9.71 2.19 -4.33
CA TYR A 51 9.57 3.65 -4.35
C TYR A 51 10.23 4.33 -3.16
N ALA A 52 10.16 3.73 -1.97
CA ALA A 52 10.82 4.25 -0.78
C ALA A 52 12.36 4.19 -0.86
N MET A 53 12.88 3.09 -1.43
CA MET A 53 14.32 2.83 -1.57
C MET A 53 14.92 3.65 -2.72
N PHE A 54 14.27 3.64 -3.88
CA PHE A 54 14.74 4.27 -5.12
C PHE A 54 13.73 5.32 -5.60
N PRO A 55 13.64 6.49 -4.94
CA PRO A 55 12.71 7.56 -5.30
C PRO A 55 13.09 8.29 -6.60
N LYS A 56 14.36 8.24 -7.00
CA LYS A 56 14.88 8.93 -8.20
C LYS A 56 14.91 7.99 -9.41
N LYS A 57 15.25 8.55 -10.58
CA LYS A 57 15.54 7.85 -11.85
C LYS A 57 16.80 6.95 -11.79
N GLU A 58 17.10 6.37 -10.65
CA GLU A 58 18.28 5.51 -10.48
C GLU A 58 18.08 4.16 -11.16
N ILE A 59 16.83 3.74 -11.35
CA ILE A 59 16.44 2.47 -11.95
C ILE A 59 15.42 2.66 -13.06
N ASP A 60 15.52 1.85 -14.11
CA ASP A 60 14.57 1.86 -15.22
C ASP A 60 13.21 1.26 -14.81
N LYS A 61 12.16 1.47 -15.63
CA LYS A 61 10.80 1.00 -15.34
C LYS A 61 10.73 -0.53 -15.22
N LEU A 62 11.47 -1.25 -16.07
CA LEU A 62 11.52 -2.71 -16.01
C LEU A 62 12.23 -3.20 -14.76
N GLU A 63 13.37 -2.60 -14.42
CA GLU A 63 14.10 -2.90 -13.19
C GLU A 63 13.23 -2.67 -11.95
N ARG A 64 12.43 -1.59 -11.96
CA ARG A 64 11.49 -1.28 -10.88
C ARG A 64 10.42 -2.37 -10.69
N ILE A 65 9.89 -2.91 -11.79
CA ILE A 65 8.91 -4.02 -11.74
C ILE A 65 9.58 -5.29 -11.22
N ILE A 66 10.76 -5.64 -11.74
CA ILE A 66 11.51 -6.83 -11.32
C ILE A 66 11.85 -6.73 -9.83
N LEU A 67 12.32 -5.57 -9.38
CA LEU A 67 12.67 -5.33 -7.98
C LEU A 67 11.45 -5.39 -7.08
N SER A 68 10.28 -4.88 -7.51
CA SER A 68 9.06 -5.01 -6.73
C SER A 68 8.63 -6.46 -6.51
N ILE A 69 8.79 -7.32 -7.52
CA ILE A 69 8.46 -8.74 -7.41
C ILE A 69 9.47 -9.42 -6.47
N ALA A 70 10.76 -9.17 -6.66
CA ALA A 70 11.82 -9.75 -5.84
C ALA A 70 11.69 -9.35 -4.36
N LEU A 71 11.41 -8.07 -4.08
CA LEU A 71 11.18 -7.55 -2.73
C LEU A 71 9.94 -8.16 -2.09
N SER A 72 8.86 -8.37 -2.84
CA SER A 72 7.66 -8.97 -2.28
C SER A 72 7.84 -10.45 -1.97
N ILE A 73 8.44 -11.21 -2.90
CA ILE A 73 8.78 -12.63 -2.69
C ILE A 73 9.71 -12.80 -1.49
N SER A 74 10.57 -11.82 -1.21
CA SER A 74 11.41 -11.83 -0.03
C SER A 74 10.62 -11.48 1.24
N ILE A 75 9.86 -10.38 1.23
CA ILE A 75 9.24 -9.83 2.45
C ILE A 75 8.01 -10.64 2.89
N VAL A 76 7.15 -11.08 1.97
CA VAL A 76 5.85 -11.67 2.30
C VAL A 76 6.00 -13.01 3.02
N PRO A 77 6.78 -14.00 2.52
CA PRO A 77 6.99 -15.25 3.22
C PRO A 77 7.68 -15.05 4.58
N VAL A 78 8.63 -14.10 4.65
CA VAL A 78 9.30 -13.77 5.91
C VAL A 78 8.31 -13.20 6.92
N ILE A 79 7.40 -12.30 6.53
CA ILE A 79 6.33 -11.80 7.40
C ILE A 79 5.45 -12.94 7.87
N ILE A 80 4.99 -13.80 6.96
CA ILE A 80 4.13 -14.94 7.30
C ILE A 80 4.83 -15.85 8.31
N LEU A 81 6.10 -16.17 8.08
CA LEU A 81 6.90 -17.01 8.97
C LEU A 81 7.12 -16.33 10.33
N MET A 82 7.48 -15.05 10.36
CA MET A 82 7.63 -14.28 11.60
C MET A 82 6.32 -14.22 12.38
N THR A 83 5.20 -13.96 11.72
CA THR A 83 3.89 -13.93 12.38
C THR A 83 3.53 -15.30 12.95
N ASN A 84 3.81 -16.36 12.20
CA ASN A 84 3.56 -17.74 12.65
C ASN A 84 4.39 -18.10 13.89
N ILE A 85 5.68 -17.74 13.91
CA ILE A 85 6.60 -18.13 14.99
C ILE A 85 6.47 -17.21 16.21
N MET A 86 6.31 -15.89 16.02
CA MET A 86 6.41 -14.92 17.13
C MET A 86 5.09 -14.61 17.82
N PHE A 87 3.97 -14.66 17.10
CA PHE A 87 2.70 -14.11 17.59
C PHE A 87 1.65 -15.18 17.91
N GLU A 88 1.85 -16.44 17.52
CA GLU A 88 0.90 -17.57 17.65
C GLU A 88 -0.55 -17.27 17.17
N PHE A 89 -0.79 -16.11 16.56
CA PHE A 89 -2.07 -15.75 15.98
C PHE A 89 -2.40 -16.72 14.85
N LEU A 90 -3.64 -17.19 14.77
CA LEU A 90 -4.13 -17.88 13.57
C LEU A 90 -3.76 -17.02 12.35
N ILE A 91 -3.00 -17.60 11.42
CA ILE A 91 -2.63 -16.99 10.15
C ILE A 91 -3.92 -16.74 9.38
N ARG A 92 -4.54 -15.60 9.64
CA ARG A 92 -5.71 -15.12 8.92
C ARG A 92 -5.22 -14.25 7.78
N ILE A 93 -5.85 -14.41 6.63
CA ILE A 93 -5.61 -13.60 5.43
C ILE A 93 -5.62 -12.11 5.80
N THR A 94 -6.57 -11.68 6.62
CA THR A 94 -6.70 -10.31 7.15
C THR A 94 -5.46 -9.80 7.87
N THR A 95 -4.78 -10.66 8.65
CA THR A 95 -3.57 -10.29 9.38
C THR A 95 -2.40 -10.06 8.43
N ILE A 96 -2.27 -10.91 7.40
CA ILE A 96 -1.23 -10.75 6.35
C ILE A 96 -1.45 -9.45 5.59
N PHE A 97 -2.70 -9.17 5.18
CA PHE A 97 -3.05 -7.94 4.49
C PHE A 97 -2.81 -6.69 5.35
N LEU A 98 -3.03 -6.77 6.67
CA LEU A 98 -2.70 -5.68 7.60
C LEU A 98 -1.20 -5.38 7.62
N TYR A 99 -0.34 -6.41 7.70
CA TYR A 99 1.11 -6.20 7.65
C TYR A 99 1.57 -5.59 6.33
N ILE A 100 1.00 -6.05 5.21
CA ILE A 100 1.27 -5.47 3.88
C ILE A 100 0.88 -3.99 3.84
N ALA A 101 -0.27 -3.63 4.41
CA ALA A 101 -0.72 -2.25 4.48
C ALA A 101 0.20 -1.38 5.36
N ILE A 102 0.65 -1.89 6.51
CA ILE A 102 1.60 -1.20 7.40
C ILE A 102 2.91 -0.92 6.67
N ILE A 103 3.51 -1.93 6.06
CA ILE A 103 4.80 -1.80 5.35
C ILE A 103 4.68 -0.82 4.19
N SER A 104 3.59 -0.88 3.44
CA SER A 104 3.36 0.01 2.31
C SER A 104 3.12 1.45 2.76
N SER A 105 2.44 1.67 3.90
CA SER A 105 2.25 2.98 4.52
C SER A 105 3.58 3.60 4.99
N ILE A 106 4.42 2.82 5.68
CA ILE A 106 5.77 3.23 6.08
C ILE A 106 6.61 3.60 4.86
N SER A 107 6.55 2.77 3.81
CA SER A 107 7.28 3.01 2.56
C SER A 107 6.84 4.30 1.88
N LEU A 108 5.53 4.57 1.84
CA LEU A 108 5.00 5.82 1.30
C LEU A 108 5.42 7.04 2.13
N PHE A 109 5.43 6.90 3.45
CA PHE A 109 5.91 7.95 4.35
C PHE A 109 7.40 8.28 4.12
N VAL A 110 8.23 7.25 3.95
CA VAL A 110 9.66 7.40 3.61
C VAL A 110 9.83 8.04 2.23
N TYR A 111 9.04 7.61 1.24
CA TYR A 111 9.05 8.20 -0.10
C TYR A 111 8.72 9.70 -0.07
N PHE A 112 7.71 10.10 0.71
CA PHE A 112 7.32 11.50 0.88
C PHE A 112 8.44 12.36 1.49
N HIS A 113 9.18 11.84 2.46
CA HIS A 113 10.28 12.56 3.09
C HIS A 113 11.54 12.63 2.22
N ARG A 114 11.78 11.61 1.39
CA ARG A 114 12.97 11.53 0.53
C ARG A 114 12.84 12.28 -0.80
N THR A 115 11.63 12.59 -1.23
CA THR A 115 11.39 13.13 -2.58
C THR A 115 10.89 14.57 -2.50
N ASP A 116 11.73 15.51 -2.94
CA ASP A 116 11.34 16.92 -3.08
C ASP A 116 10.70 17.15 -4.47
N LYS A 117 9.49 16.59 -4.71
CA LYS A 117 8.45 17.10 -5.63
C LYS A 117 7.32 16.11 -5.98
N ASN A 118 6.21 16.77 -6.35
CA ASN A 118 4.95 16.39 -6.97
C ASN A 118 3.92 15.62 -6.14
N LEU A 119 3.11 16.40 -5.43
CA LEU A 119 2.03 15.97 -4.55
C LEU A 119 1.05 14.98 -5.21
N ASN A 120 0.85 15.08 -6.52
CA ASN A 120 -0.16 14.31 -7.23
C ASN A 120 0.15 12.80 -7.26
N SER A 121 1.42 12.40 -7.40
CA SER A 121 1.77 10.98 -7.38
C SER A 121 1.67 10.39 -5.98
N VAL A 122 2.11 11.14 -4.96
CA VAL A 122 1.95 10.75 -3.55
C VAL A 122 0.47 10.59 -3.19
N ILE A 123 -0.40 11.50 -3.64
CA ILE A 123 -1.84 11.42 -3.42
C ILE A 123 -2.43 10.17 -4.11
N SER A 124 -2.01 9.84 -5.33
CA SER A 124 -2.49 8.63 -6.04
C SER A 124 -2.07 7.33 -5.34
N LEU A 125 -0.83 7.26 -4.86
CA LEU A 125 -0.31 6.12 -4.12
C LEU A 125 -0.98 5.99 -2.74
N ALA A 126 -1.20 7.12 -2.06
CA ALA A 126 -1.96 7.17 -0.81
C ALA A 126 -3.41 6.70 -1.01
N ALA A 127 -4.06 7.10 -2.10
CA ALA A 127 -5.41 6.67 -2.43
C ALA A 127 -5.49 5.15 -2.69
N ALA A 128 -4.48 4.58 -3.36
CA ALA A 128 -4.38 3.13 -3.53
C ALA A 128 -4.25 2.39 -2.18
N LEU A 129 -3.40 2.89 -1.27
CA LEU A 129 -3.28 2.31 0.08
C LEU A 129 -4.55 2.46 0.91
N PHE A 130 -5.21 3.61 0.81
CA PHE A 130 -6.48 3.85 1.48
C PHE A 130 -7.54 2.85 1.00
N MET A 131 -7.64 2.63 -0.31
CA MET A 131 -8.55 1.62 -0.89
C MET A 131 -8.23 0.21 -0.38
N THR A 132 -6.96 -0.17 -0.24
CA THR A 132 -6.56 -1.44 0.39
C THR A 132 -7.07 -1.54 1.83
N LEU A 133 -6.88 -0.50 2.65
CA LEU A 133 -7.33 -0.50 4.03
C LEU A 133 -8.85 -0.62 4.14
N VAL A 134 -9.58 0.08 3.28
CA VAL A 134 -11.04 -0.01 3.18
C VAL A 134 -11.49 -1.43 2.85
N ILE A 135 -10.78 -2.16 1.99
CA ILE A 135 -11.11 -3.56 1.68
C ILE A 135 -10.88 -4.49 2.86
N ILE A 136 -9.72 -4.38 3.51
CA ILE A 136 -9.41 -5.18 4.70
C ILE A 136 -10.52 -4.96 5.75
N PHE A 137 -11.01 -3.73 5.84
CA PHE A 137 -12.11 -3.35 6.71
C PHE A 137 -13.46 -3.97 6.27
N LEU A 138 -13.84 -3.88 4.99
CA LEU A 138 -15.09 -4.45 4.46
C LEU A 138 -15.13 -5.98 4.45
N SER A 139 -13.97 -6.64 4.47
CA SER A 139 -13.85 -8.09 4.43
C SER A 139 -14.13 -8.78 5.78
N GLU A 140 -14.15 -8.07 6.91
CA GLU A 140 -14.31 -8.65 8.24
C GLU A 140 -15.63 -8.23 8.89
N GLN A 141 -16.57 -9.17 9.03
CA GLN A 141 -17.88 -8.97 9.65
C GLN A 141 -17.84 -8.74 11.19
N ILE A 142 -16.67 -8.73 11.84
CA ILE A 142 -16.54 -8.64 13.30
C ILE A 142 -15.51 -7.56 13.68
N LEU A 143 -15.86 -6.25 13.64
CA LEU A 143 -14.80 -5.24 13.75
C LEU A 143 -15.16 -3.79 14.19
N HIS A 144 -16.14 -3.55 15.07
CA HIS A 144 -16.48 -2.16 15.47
C HIS A 144 -15.39 -1.42 16.26
N ILE A 145 -14.51 -2.13 16.98
CA ILE A 145 -13.46 -1.50 17.81
C ILE A 145 -12.23 -1.09 17.00
N ARG A 146 -11.84 -1.88 15.99
CA ARG A 146 -10.70 -1.56 15.12
C ARG A 146 -11.07 -0.50 14.07
N PHE A 147 -12.37 -0.33 13.78
CA PHE A 147 -12.92 0.80 12.99
C PHE A 147 -12.52 2.16 13.57
N PHE A 148 -12.72 2.35 14.88
CA PHE A 148 -12.40 3.61 15.55
C PHE A 148 -10.90 3.91 15.56
N ILE A 149 -10.06 2.89 15.77
CA ILE A 149 -8.60 3.05 15.79
C ILE A 149 -8.06 3.36 14.40
N ALA A 150 -8.57 2.68 13.36
CA ALA A 150 -8.16 2.94 11.99
C ALA A 150 -8.59 4.32 11.50
N ILE A 151 -9.82 4.75 11.79
CA ILE A 151 -10.32 6.10 11.45
C ILE A 151 -9.54 7.18 12.19
N ALA A 152 -9.33 7.02 13.51
CA ALA A 152 -8.55 7.96 14.30
C ALA A 152 -7.11 8.07 13.77
N GLY A 153 -6.49 6.95 13.42
CA GLY A 153 -5.17 6.93 12.77
C GLY A 153 -5.16 7.61 11.40
N THR A 154 -6.22 7.42 10.61
CA THR A 154 -6.35 8.01 9.28
C THR A 154 -6.54 9.53 9.35
N ILE A 155 -7.42 10.00 10.24
CA ILE A 155 -7.63 11.43 10.47
C ILE A 155 -6.34 12.06 10.99
N ALA A 156 -5.68 11.45 11.98
CA ALA A 156 -4.41 11.95 12.50
C ALA A 156 -3.32 12.04 11.42
N PHE A 157 -3.21 11.03 10.56
CA PHE A 157 -2.26 11.02 9.45
C PHE A 157 -2.54 12.14 8.43
N PHE A 158 -3.80 12.33 8.03
CA PHE A 158 -4.20 13.40 7.11
C PHE A 158 -4.04 14.80 7.72
N THR A 159 -4.38 14.97 8.99
CA THR A 159 -4.19 16.25 9.71
C THR A 159 -2.71 16.58 9.84
N TRP A 160 -1.87 15.59 10.16
CA TRP A 160 -0.42 15.76 10.24
C TRP A 160 0.20 16.09 8.88
N MET A 161 -0.22 15.41 7.82
CA MET A 161 0.20 15.69 6.44
C MET A 161 -0.22 17.09 5.98
N PHE A 162 -1.45 17.52 6.28
CA PHE A 162 -1.95 18.85 5.93
C PHE A 162 -1.21 19.96 6.69
N PHE A 163 -0.92 19.75 7.97
CA PHE A 163 -0.16 20.69 8.78
C PHE A 163 1.28 20.87 8.28
N MET A 164 1.92 19.78 7.84
CA MET A 164 3.27 19.82 7.25
C MET A 164 3.29 20.57 5.90
N ARG A 165 2.18 20.58 5.15
CA ARG A 165 2.04 21.34 3.89
C ARG A 165 2.06 22.86 4.11
N HIS A 166 1.54 23.35 5.24
CA HIS A 166 1.47 24.79 5.52
C HIS A 166 2.82 25.41 5.92
N LYS A 167 3.70 24.65 6.57
CA LYS A 167 5.02 25.15 7.03
C LYS A 167 6.02 25.41 5.89
N LYS A 168 5.84 24.83 4.70
CA LYS A 168 6.71 25.12 3.54
C LYS A 168 6.40 26.48 2.87
N HIS A 169 5.24 27.09 3.11
CA HIS A 169 4.87 28.38 2.50
C HIS A 169 5.22 29.62 3.34
N THR A 170 5.60 29.47 4.61
CA THR A 170 5.88 30.61 5.51
C THR A 170 7.37 30.83 5.80
N LYS A 171 8.27 29.97 5.32
CA LYS A 171 9.74 30.17 5.44
C LYS A 171 10.40 30.71 4.17
N GLY A 172 9.60 31.19 3.22
CA GLY A 172 10.05 31.77 1.95
C GLY A 172 9.56 33.20 1.72
N LYS A 173 9.48 34.00 2.79
CA LYS A 173 9.44 35.46 2.75
C LYS A 173 10.29 36.00 3.89
#